data_AF-A0A5U2D6E0-F1
#
_entry.id   AF-A0A5U2D6E0-F1
#
_cell.length_a   1.000
_cell.length_b   1.000
_cell.length_c   1.000
_cell.angle_alpha   90.00
_cell.angle_beta   90.00
_cell.angle_gamma   90.00
#
_symmetry.space_group_name_H-M   'P 1'
#
loop_
_entity.id
_entity.type
_entity.pdbx_description
1 polymer ?
#
loop_
_entity_poly.entity_id
_entity_poly.type
_entity_poly.pdbx_seq_one_letter_code
_entity_poly.pdbx_strand_id
1 'polypeptide(L)'
;MTIIKSYAAKEAGGELELYEYDAGELQPEDVEVRVDYCGICHSDLSMIDNEWGFSQYPLVAGHEVIGRVAALGSAAQDKGLKVGQRVGIGWTARSCGHCDACISGNQINCQEGAVPTILNRGGFAEKLRAGWQWIIPLPENIDMASAGPLLCGGITVFKPLLMHHITATSRVGVIGIGGLGHIAIKLLHAMGCEVTAFSSNPSKEQEVLAMGASNVVNSRDPEALKALAGQFDLIINTVNVDLDWQPYFEALTYGGNFHTVGAVLKPLPVPAFTLIAGDRSISGSATGTPYELRKLMKFAGRSKVAPTTELFAMSQINEAIQHVRDGKARYRVVLKADF
;
A
#
# COMPACT_ATOMS: atom_id res chain seq x y z
N MET A 1 9.13 16.21 28.06
CA MET A 1 7.81 15.73 27.62
C MET A 1 7.58 16.25 26.22
N THR A 2 7.38 15.34 25.25
CA THR A 2 7.08 15.72 23.87
C THR A 2 5.66 15.30 23.60
N ILE A 3 4.71 16.22 23.82
CA ILE A 3 3.29 15.95 23.57
C ILE A 3 3.03 15.99 22.06
N ILE A 4 2.29 14.99 21.57
CA ILE A 4 1.83 14.90 20.19
C ILE A 4 0.29 14.82 20.19
N LYS A 5 -0.35 15.71 19.43
CA LYS A 5 -1.78 15.65 19.11
C LYS A 5 -2.06 14.64 18.01
N SER A 6 -3.09 13.83 18.21
CA SER A 6 -3.50 12.76 17.31
C SER A 6 -5.01 12.55 17.32
N TYR A 7 -5.50 11.79 16.35
CA TYR A 7 -6.86 11.24 16.33
C TYR A 7 -6.76 9.75 16.63
N ALA A 8 -7.43 9.29 17.69
CA ALA A 8 -7.33 7.92 18.16
C ALA A 8 -8.69 7.28 18.42
N ALA A 9 -8.81 6.00 18.04
CA ALA A 9 -9.92 5.16 18.48
C ALA A 9 -9.67 4.75 19.95
N LYS A 10 -10.69 4.79 20.79
CA LYS A 10 -10.60 4.35 22.20
C LYS A 10 -11.01 2.89 22.41
N GLU A 11 -11.74 2.35 21.45
CA GLU A 11 -12.24 0.99 21.42
C GLU A 11 -12.40 0.51 19.97
N ALA A 12 -12.61 -0.79 19.78
CA ALA A 12 -12.78 -1.37 18.46
C ALA A 12 -14.02 -0.82 17.74
N GLY A 13 -13.84 -0.33 16.53
CA GLY A 13 -14.89 0.27 15.71
C GLY A 13 -15.34 1.66 16.14
N GLY A 14 -14.73 2.23 17.18
CA GLY A 14 -15.06 3.57 17.68
C GLY A 14 -14.65 4.68 16.71
N GLU A 15 -15.36 5.80 16.77
CA GLU A 15 -14.93 7.04 16.09
C GLU A 15 -13.59 7.53 16.64
N LEU A 16 -12.87 8.30 15.83
CA LEU A 16 -11.59 8.87 16.25
C LEU A 16 -11.81 10.19 16.99
N GLU A 17 -11.23 10.29 18.18
CA GLU A 17 -11.26 11.48 19.02
C GLU A 17 -9.89 12.12 19.11
N LEU A 18 -9.84 13.43 19.34
CA LEU A 18 -8.59 14.11 19.66
C LEU A 18 -7.95 13.47 20.90
N TYR A 19 -6.68 13.11 20.78
CA TYR A 19 -5.92 12.40 21.78
C TYR A 19 -4.49 12.91 21.82
N GLU A 20 -4.05 13.31 23.00
CA GLU A 20 -2.67 13.70 23.25
C GLU A 20 -1.92 12.57 23.95
N TYR A 21 -0.68 12.32 23.53
CA TYR A 21 0.22 11.38 24.21
C TYR A 21 1.62 11.97 24.35
N ASP A 22 2.33 11.60 25.43
CA ASP A 22 3.76 11.89 25.54
C ASP A 22 4.54 10.85 24.72
N ALA A 23 5.19 11.30 23.65
CA ALA A 23 6.04 10.46 22.81
C ALA A 23 7.36 10.09 23.50
N GLY A 24 7.64 10.64 24.67
CA GLY A 24 8.89 10.45 25.40
C GLY A 24 10.08 11.09 24.69
N GLU A 25 11.28 10.74 25.15
CA GLU A 25 12.52 11.15 24.49
C GLU A 25 12.68 10.46 23.13
N LEU A 26 13.20 11.20 22.16
CA LEU A 26 13.46 10.68 20.83
C LEU A 26 14.57 9.63 20.90
N GLN A 27 14.27 8.40 20.49
CA GLN A 27 15.24 7.31 20.53
C GLN A 27 16.39 7.56 19.55
N PRO A 28 17.59 7.02 19.79
CA PRO A 28 18.78 7.28 18.97
C PRO A 28 18.58 7.04 17.47
N GLU A 29 17.87 5.97 17.10
CA GLU A 29 17.64 5.61 15.70
C GLU A 29 16.33 6.16 15.11
N ASP A 30 15.50 6.78 15.94
CA ASP A 30 14.21 7.32 15.50
C ASP A 30 14.37 8.66 14.80
N VAL A 31 13.43 8.94 13.92
CA VAL A 31 13.24 10.22 13.25
C VAL A 31 11.83 10.68 13.54
N GLU A 32 11.69 11.92 14.04
CA GLU A 32 10.39 12.55 14.20
C GLU A 32 10.05 13.30 12.92
N VAL A 33 8.85 13.05 12.38
CA VAL A 33 8.34 13.65 11.15
C VAL A 33 7.09 14.45 11.48
N ARG A 34 7.05 15.71 11.06
CA ARG A 34 5.81 16.50 11.02
C ARG A 34 5.00 16.08 9.80
N VAL A 35 3.74 15.72 10.03
CA VAL A 35 2.83 15.26 8.99
C VAL A 35 2.36 16.45 8.16
N ASP A 36 2.41 16.30 6.84
CA ASP A 36 1.78 17.22 5.89
C ASP A 36 0.51 16.58 5.30
N TYR A 37 0.62 15.29 4.94
CA TYR A 37 -0.49 14.48 4.44
C TYR A 37 -0.42 13.06 4.99
N CYS A 38 -1.57 12.41 5.17
CA CYS A 38 -1.65 10.97 5.44
C CYS A 38 -2.77 10.34 4.62
N GLY A 39 -2.46 9.33 3.81
CA GLY A 39 -3.50 8.52 3.15
C GLY A 39 -4.32 7.70 4.15
N ILE A 40 -5.53 7.33 3.73
CA ILE A 40 -6.38 6.33 4.41
C ILE A 40 -6.48 5.12 3.50
N CYS A 41 -6.26 3.92 4.05
CA CYS A 41 -6.53 2.67 3.36
C CYS A 41 -7.38 1.71 4.22
N HIS A 42 -7.84 0.61 3.62
CA HIS A 42 -8.67 -0.36 4.34
C HIS A 42 -7.94 -1.00 5.53
N SER A 43 -6.61 -1.09 5.50
CA SER A 43 -5.82 -1.56 6.64
C SER A 43 -5.93 -0.65 7.85
N ASP A 44 -6.13 0.67 7.68
CA ASP A 44 -6.43 1.55 8.82
C ASP A 44 -7.79 1.19 9.43
N LEU A 45 -8.81 0.93 8.60
CA LEU A 45 -10.14 0.50 9.05
C LEU A 45 -10.09 -0.84 9.78
N SER A 46 -9.42 -1.85 9.21
CA SER A 46 -9.24 -3.16 9.86
C SER A 46 -8.53 -3.05 11.21
N MET A 47 -7.57 -2.14 11.35
CA MET A 47 -6.89 -1.87 12.62
C MET A 47 -7.81 -1.14 13.62
N ILE A 48 -8.58 -0.15 13.18
CA ILE A 48 -9.58 0.55 14.02
C ILE A 48 -10.67 -0.43 14.50
N ASP A 49 -11.06 -1.38 13.66
CA ASP A 49 -12.13 -2.34 13.96
C ASP A 49 -11.63 -3.59 14.70
N ASN A 50 -10.30 -3.70 14.91
CA ASN A 50 -9.64 -4.91 15.40
C ASN A 50 -9.97 -6.19 14.60
N GLU A 51 -10.16 -6.08 13.29
CA GLU A 51 -10.55 -7.21 12.42
C GLU A 51 -9.51 -8.35 12.46
N TRP A 52 -8.24 -8.02 12.72
CA TRP A 52 -7.14 -8.98 12.82
C TRP A 52 -6.79 -9.39 14.26
N GLY A 53 -7.49 -8.87 15.27
CA GLY A 53 -7.40 -9.33 16.65
C GLY A 53 -6.17 -8.88 17.46
N PHE A 54 -5.32 -7.99 16.93
CA PHE A 54 -4.09 -7.55 17.61
C PHE A 54 -3.99 -6.03 17.86
N SER A 55 -5.07 -5.28 17.65
CA SER A 55 -5.10 -3.84 17.90
C SER A 55 -5.03 -3.52 19.40
N GLN A 56 -4.33 -2.43 19.74
CA GLN A 56 -4.21 -1.92 21.11
C GLN A 56 -4.74 -0.49 21.17
N TYR A 57 -5.62 -0.21 22.14
CA TYR A 57 -6.29 1.08 22.29
C TYR A 57 -5.73 1.88 23.49
N PRO A 58 -5.61 3.22 23.42
CA PRO A 58 -5.99 4.09 22.31
C PRO A 58 -5.12 3.90 21.06
N LEU A 59 -5.76 3.71 19.90
CA LEU A 59 -5.12 3.38 18.63
C LEU A 59 -5.05 4.61 17.73
N VAL A 60 -3.82 5.04 17.40
CA VAL A 60 -3.57 6.08 16.39
C VAL A 60 -3.19 5.39 15.08
N ALA A 61 -4.10 5.38 14.11
CA ALA A 61 -3.89 4.78 12.79
C ALA A 61 -3.13 5.73 11.83
N GLY A 62 -3.16 5.42 10.53
CA GLY A 62 -2.48 6.20 9.49
C GLY A 62 -1.05 5.69 9.25
N HIS A 63 -0.77 5.28 8.01
CA HIS A 63 0.53 4.69 7.65
C HIS A 63 0.93 5.01 6.20
N GLU A 64 0.42 6.13 5.67
CA GLU A 64 0.65 6.58 4.31
C GLU A 64 1.09 8.04 4.33
N VAL A 65 2.12 8.30 5.14
CA VAL A 65 2.48 9.65 5.55
C VAL A 65 3.41 10.28 4.53
N ILE A 66 3.12 11.53 4.19
CA ILE A 66 4.06 12.46 3.59
C ILE A 66 4.27 13.59 4.58
N GLY A 67 5.52 13.94 4.85
CA GLY A 67 5.85 14.96 5.83
C GLY A 67 7.26 15.47 5.69
N ARG A 68 7.71 16.15 6.75
CA ARG A 68 9.05 16.73 6.83
C ARG A 68 9.74 16.29 8.12
N VAL A 69 11.01 15.94 8.01
CA VAL A 69 11.84 15.62 9.18
C VAL A 69 11.83 16.82 10.13
N ALA A 70 11.37 16.60 11.36
CA ALA A 70 11.31 17.60 12.42
C ALA A 70 12.52 17.45 13.37
N ALA A 71 12.90 16.21 13.69
CA ALA A 71 14.06 15.91 14.53
C ALA A 71 14.70 14.57 14.14
N LEU A 72 15.99 14.43 14.43
CA LEU A 72 16.78 13.22 14.20
C LEU A 72 17.34 12.74 15.54
N GLY A 73 17.12 11.47 15.87
CA GLY A 73 17.79 10.81 16.97
C GLY A 73 19.31 10.82 16.77
N SER A 74 20.07 10.66 17.86
CA SER A 74 21.53 10.81 17.85
C SER A 74 22.24 9.87 16.86
N ALA A 75 21.75 8.64 16.67
CA ALA A 75 22.29 7.65 15.73
C ALA A 75 21.73 7.77 14.30
N ALA A 76 20.74 8.65 14.07
CA ALA A 76 20.13 8.91 12.78
C ALA A 76 20.75 10.11 12.02
N GLN A 77 21.61 10.90 12.68
CA GLN A 77 22.12 12.18 12.14
C GLN A 77 23.01 12.03 10.89
N ASP A 78 23.73 10.91 10.76
CA ASP A 78 24.66 10.59 9.67
C ASP A 78 24.02 9.67 8.60
N LYS A 79 22.72 9.38 8.69
CA LYS A 79 22.03 8.40 7.83
C LYS A 79 21.47 8.99 6.53
N GLY A 80 21.98 10.15 6.12
CA GLY A 80 21.60 10.84 4.88
C GLY A 80 20.25 11.57 4.94
N LEU A 81 19.69 11.76 6.13
CA LEU A 81 18.48 12.54 6.39
C LEU A 81 18.84 13.91 6.97
N LYS A 82 18.00 14.92 6.71
CA LYS A 82 18.19 16.29 7.21
C LYS A 82 16.88 16.86 7.74
N VAL A 83 16.92 17.67 8.79
CA VAL A 83 15.76 18.44 9.25
C VAL A 83 15.20 19.29 8.10
N GLY A 84 13.89 19.32 7.95
CA GLY A 84 13.18 19.98 6.85
C GLY A 84 13.04 19.16 5.57
N GLN A 85 13.75 18.03 5.43
CA GLN A 85 13.68 17.17 4.25
C GLN A 85 12.29 16.53 4.12
N ARG A 86 11.76 16.52 2.90
CA ARG A 86 10.51 15.82 2.55
C ARG A 86 10.74 14.31 2.55
N VAL A 87 9.92 13.61 3.33
CA VAL A 87 10.04 12.17 3.54
C VAL A 87 8.66 11.52 3.58
N GLY A 88 8.64 10.22 3.32
CA GLY A 88 7.48 9.36 3.47
C GLY A 88 7.66 8.30 4.55
N ILE A 89 6.58 7.89 5.20
CA ILE A 89 6.53 6.72 6.09
C ILE A 89 5.35 5.83 5.64
N GLY A 90 5.65 4.55 5.39
CA GLY A 90 4.67 3.55 4.95
C GLY A 90 4.10 2.72 6.09
N TRP A 91 3.66 1.49 5.76
CA TRP A 91 3.10 0.51 6.71
C TRP A 91 4.02 0.17 7.89
N THR A 92 5.34 0.20 7.70
CA THR A 92 6.33 -0.28 8.68
C THR A 92 7.15 0.89 9.24
N ALA A 93 7.34 0.91 10.55
CA ALA A 93 8.13 1.93 11.24
C ALA A 93 9.48 1.41 11.76
N ARG A 94 9.58 0.13 12.15
CA ARG A 94 10.83 -0.45 12.70
C ARG A 94 11.06 -1.91 12.29
N SER A 95 12.31 -2.33 12.40
CA SER A 95 12.82 -3.69 12.20
C SER A 95 14.15 -3.82 12.95
N CYS A 96 14.59 -5.03 13.33
CA CYS A 96 15.76 -5.20 14.22
C CYS A 96 17.10 -4.78 13.60
N GLY A 97 17.23 -4.80 12.27
CA GLY A 97 18.45 -4.35 11.57
C GLY A 97 19.60 -5.37 11.54
N HIS A 98 19.52 -6.47 12.28
CA HIS A 98 20.64 -7.42 12.42
C HIS A 98 20.34 -8.88 12.05
N CYS A 99 19.07 -9.31 11.98
CA CYS A 99 18.75 -10.67 11.55
C CYS A 99 19.06 -10.88 10.05
N ASP A 100 19.11 -12.13 9.59
CA ASP A 100 19.46 -12.47 8.20
C ASP A 100 18.62 -11.70 7.16
N ALA A 101 17.32 -11.58 7.41
CA ALA A 101 16.42 -10.81 6.55
C ALA A 101 16.79 -9.31 6.55
N CYS A 102 17.04 -8.72 7.71
CA CYS A 102 17.37 -7.30 7.79
C CYS A 102 18.72 -6.98 7.15
N ILE A 103 19.77 -7.75 7.47
CA ILE A 103 21.13 -7.49 6.99
C ILE A 103 21.28 -7.75 5.48
N SER A 104 20.43 -8.62 4.91
CA SER A 104 20.35 -8.85 3.45
C SER A 104 19.50 -7.82 2.69
N GLY A 105 18.95 -6.80 3.36
CA GLY A 105 18.11 -5.78 2.74
C GLY A 105 16.63 -6.17 2.56
N ASN A 106 16.18 -7.20 3.27
CA ASN A 106 14.80 -7.68 3.33
C ASN A 106 14.13 -7.32 4.68
N GLN A 107 14.30 -6.08 5.14
CA GLN A 107 13.83 -5.63 6.47
C GLN A 107 12.33 -5.84 6.71
N ILE A 108 11.50 -5.86 5.66
CA ILE A 108 10.06 -6.16 5.77
C ILE A 108 9.79 -7.57 6.30
N ASN A 109 10.72 -8.50 6.09
CA ASN A 109 10.66 -9.88 6.55
C ASN A 109 11.50 -10.09 7.83
N CYS A 110 11.65 -9.04 8.65
CA CYS A 110 12.38 -9.11 9.92
C CYS A 110 11.93 -10.31 10.75
N GLN A 111 12.88 -11.14 11.18
CA GLN A 111 12.59 -12.39 11.91
C GLN A 111 12.05 -12.13 13.33
N GLU A 112 12.29 -10.94 13.88
CA GLU A 112 11.69 -10.48 15.15
C GLU A 112 10.32 -9.81 14.96
N GLY A 113 9.81 -9.77 13.73
CA GLY A 113 8.60 -9.03 13.36
C GLY A 113 8.92 -7.57 13.04
N ALA A 114 8.65 -7.16 11.80
CA ALA A 114 8.69 -5.75 11.44
C ALA A 114 7.51 -5.03 12.12
N VAL A 115 7.78 -3.91 12.78
CA VAL A 115 6.78 -3.19 13.59
C VAL A 115 5.93 -2.30 12.68
N PRO A 116 4.60 -2.52 12.60
CA PRO A 116 3.71 -1.63 11.86
C PRO A 116 3.71 -0.21 12.43
N THR A 117 3.63 0.79 11.56
CA THR A 117 3.55 2.21 11.92
C THR A 117 2.38 2.50 12.84
N ILE A 118 1.23 1.85 12.64
CA ILE A 118 0.05 1.99 13.50
C ILE A 118 0.33 1.50 14.93
N LEU A 119 1.02 0.36 15.08
CA LEU A 119 1.43 -0.16 16.40
C LEU A 119 2.52 0.70 17.05
N ASN A 120 3.17 1.59 16.27
CA ASN A 120 4.12 2.59 16.75
C ASN A 120 3.52 4.01 16.85
N ARG A 121 2.19 4.13 16.84
CA ARG A 121 1.41 5.37 16.73
C ARG A 121 1.59 6.06 15.37
N GLY A 122 0.54 5.95 14.55
CA GLY A 122 0.58 6.32 13.15
C GLY A 122 0.43 7.81 12.83
N GLY A 123 0.16 8.07 11.55
CA GLY A 123 0.15 9.39 10.92
C GLY A 123 -1.16 10.17 11.01
N PHE A 124 -2.20 9.65 11.69
CA PHE A 124 -3.38 10.43 12.06
C PHE A 124 -3.05 11.35 13.25
N ALA A 125 -2.03 12.18 13.07
CA ALA A 125 -1.39 12.99 14.09
C ALA A 125 -0.63 14.16 13.48
N GLU A 126 -0.28 15.17 14.28
CA GLU A 126 0.54 16.29 13.83
C GLU A 126 1.99 15.84 13.55
N LYS A 127 2.44 14.80 14.25
CA LYS A 127 3.77 14.21 14.16
C LYS A 127 3.72 12.71 14.44
N LEU A 128 4.72 12.00 13.95
CA LEU A 128 4.97 10.59 14.29
C LEU A 128 6.47 10.29 14.29
N ARG A 129 6.84 9.11 14.79
CA ARG A 129 8.22 8.63 14.82
C ARG A 129 8.34 7.26 14.15
N ALA A 130 9.45 7.06 13.45
CA ALA A 130 9.86 5.76 12.91
C ALA A 130 11.38 5.65 12.87
N GLY A 131 11.91 4.43 12.80
CA GLY A 131 13.35 4.21 12.65
C GLY A 131 13.83 4.75 11.30
N TRP A 132 15.01 5.37 11.27
CA TRP A 132 15.55 6.08 10.11
C TRP A 132 15.54 5.25 8.80
N GLN A 133 15.68 3.93 8.88
CA GLN A 133 15.64 3.04 7.71
C GLN A 133 14.30 3.10 6.98
N TRP A 134 13.21 3.26 7.74
CA TRP A 134 11.83 3.30 7.24
C TRP A 134 11.35 4.70 6.87
N ILE A 135 12.20 5.71 7.06
CA ILE A 135 12.00 7.04 6.52
C ILE A 135 12.45 7.04 5.05
N ILE A 136 11.50 7.26 4.15
CA ILE A 136 11.70 7.17 2.70
C ILE A 136 11.93 8.56 2.13
N PRO A 137 13.15 8.91 1.66
CA PRO A 137 13.38 10.18 0.98
C PRO A 137 12.53 10.30 -0.29
N LEU A 138 11.95 11.48 -0.50
CA LEU A 138 11.10 11.75 -1.66
C LEU A 138 11.88 12.45 -2.78
N PRO A 139 11.61 12.14 -4.06
CA PRO A 139 12.10 12.94 -5.18
C PRO A 139 11.56 14.37 -5.11
N GLU A 140 12.35 15.37 -5.54
CA GLU A 140 11.94 16.78 -5.47
C GLU A 140 10.68 17.08 -6.30
N ASN A 141 10.50 16.35 -7.40
CA ASN A 141 9.43 16.57 -8.37
C ASN A 141 8.15 15.77 -8.10
N ILE A 142 8.09 15.02 -6.99
CA ILE A 142 6.89 14.25 -6.65
C ILE A 142 5.82 15.16 -6.02
N ASP A 143 4.57 14.99 -6.43
CA ASP A 143 3.45 15.70 -5.83
C ASP A 143 3.16 15.12 -4.43
N MET A 144 3.40 15.92 -3.39
CA MET A 144 3.21 15.51 -2.01
C MET A 144 1.76 15.15 -1.68
N ALA A 145 0.78 15.82 -2.29
CA ALA A 145 -0.64 15.62 -1.96
C ALA A 145 -1.15 14.25 -2.38
N SER A 146 -0.55 13.66 -3.42
CA SER A 146 -0.93 12.35 -3.96
C SER A 146 0.07 11.22 -3.61
N ALA A 147 1.26 11.56 -3.09
CA ALA A 147 2.34 10.59 -2.89
C ALA A 147 2.13 9.59 -1.73
N GLY A 148 1.34 9.95 -0.69
CA GLY A 148 1.16 9.10 0.51
C GLY A 148 0.71 7.67 0.18
N PRO A 149 -0.37 7.48 -0.59
CA PRO A 149 -0.84 6.16 -1.01
C PRO A 149 0.16 5.30 -1.78
N LEU A 150 1.24 5.86 -2.34
CA LEU A 150 2.30 5.06 -2.97
C LEU A 150 3.12 4.26 -1.96
N LEU A 151 3.21 4.72 -0.71
CA LEU A 151 4.03 4.11 0.36
C LEU A 151 3.41 2.84 0.96
N CYS A 152 2.15 2.55 0.64
CA CYS A 152 1.48 1.30 0.98
C CYS A 152 0.82 0.70 -0.26
N GLY A 153 -0.26 1.29 -0.78
CA GLY A 153 -0.94 0.79 -1.97
C GLY A 153 -0.01 0.63 -3.18
N GLY A 154 0.83 1.64 -3.45
CA GLY A 154 1.79 1.59 -4.56
C GLY A 154 2.85 0.50 -4.38
N ILE A 155 3.49 0.42 -3.23
CA ILE A 155 4.54 -0.60 -2.99
C ILE A 155 3.97 -2.01 -2.99
N THR A 156 2.76 -2.20 -2.47
CA THR A 156 2.07 -3.48 -2.46
C THR A 156 1.85 -4.02 -3.87
N VAL A 157 1.47 -3.17 -4.84
CA VAL A 157 1.31 -3.59 -6.24
C VAL A 157 2.59 -3.52 -7.06
N PHE A 158 3.61 -2.77 -6.62
CA PHE A 158 4.92 -2.70 -7.28
C PHE A 158 5.80 -3.91 -6.96
N LYS A 159 5.69 -4.44 -5.73
CA LYS A 159 6.44 -5.61 -5.28
C LYS A 159 6.26 -6.87 -6.15
N PRO A 160 5.04 -7.30 -6.53
CA PRO A 160 4.90 -8.42 -7.46
C PRO A 160 5.55 -8.17 -8.82
N LEU A 161 5.62 -6.91 -9.28
CA LEU A 161 6.33 -6.59 -10.53
C LEU A 161 7.83 -6.86 -10.41
N LEU A 162 8.41 -6.62 -9.22
CA LEU A 162 9.81 -6.93 -8.93
C LEU A 162 10.03 -8.44 -8.76
N MET A 163 9.16 -9.10 -7.99
CA MET A 163 9.26 -10.55 -7.69
C MET A 163 9.17 -11.40 -8.95
N HIS A 164 8.31 -11.02 -9.89
CA HIS A 164 8.05 -11.78 -11.13
C HIS A 164 8.76 -11.19 -12.35
N HIS A 165 9.74 -10.30 -12.12
CA HIS A 165 10.60 -9.75 -13.16
C HIS A 165 9.82 -9.14 -14.35
N ILE A 166 8.73 -8.44 -14.06
CA ILE A 166 7.83 -7.88 -15.08
C ILE A 166 8.55 -6.82 -15.92
N THR A 167 8.34 -6.88 -17.23
CA THR A 167 8.93 -5.95 -18.20
C THR A 167 7.85 -5.45 -19.18
N ALA A 168 8.22 -4.57 -20.11
CA ALA A 168 7.29 -4.02 -21.09
C ALA A 168 6.62 -5.08 -22.00
N THR A 169 7.23 -6.26 -22.18
CA THR A 169 6.63 -7.33 -23.00
C THR A 169 5.63 -8.19 -22.23
N SER A 170 5.50 -7.97 -20.91
CA SER A 170 4.63 -8.77 -20.06
C SER A 170 3.16 -8.41 -20.25
N ARG A 171 2.30 -9.43 -20.23
CA ARG A 171 0.84 -9.34 -20.25
C ARG A 171 0.33 -9.51 -18.83
N VAL A 172 -0.24 -8.45 -18.26
CA VAL A 172 -0.59 -8.39 -16.84
C VAL A 172 -2.08 -8.12 -16.63
N GLY A 173 -2.72 -9.01 -15.88
CA GLY A 173 -4.09 -8.86 -15.41
C GLY A 173 -4.17 -8.22 -14.03
N VAL A 174 -5.15 -7.34 -13.79
CA VAL A 174 -5.39 -6.73 -12.48
C VAL A 174 -6.85 -6.96 -12.06
N ILE A 175 -7.06 -7.70 -10.96
CA ILE A 175 -8.40 -7.99 -10.44
C ILE A 175 -8.78 -6.96 -9.37
N GLY A 176 -9.90 -6.29 -9.60
CA GLY A 176 -10.45 -5.27 -8.70
C GLY A 176 -9.81 -3.90 -8.93
N ILE A 177 -10.61 -2.93 -9.36
CA ILE A 177 -10.11 -1.58 -9.67
C ILE A 177 -10.52 -0.60 -8.58
N GLY A 178 -9.95 -0.83 -7.39
CA GLY A 178 -10.07 0.03 -6.22
C GLY A 178 -8.80 0.84 -5.95
N GLY A 179 -8.53 1.12 -4.68
CA GLY A 179 -7.35 1.87 -4.25
C GLY A 179 -6.01 1.24 -4.66
N LEU A 180 -5.90 -0.09 -4.73
CA LEU A 180 -4.67 -0.78 -5.18
C LEU A 180 -4.67 -0.95 -6.71
N GLY A 181 -5.73 -1.52 -7.27
CA GLY A 181 -5.81 -1.83 -8.70
C GLY A 181 -5.61 -0.61 -9.63
N HIS A 182 -6.15 0.56 -9.28
CA HIS A 182 -5.93 1.76 -10.11
C HIS A 182 -4.46 2.22 -10.12
N ILE A 183 -3.72 2.00 -9.03
CA ILE A 183 -2.27 2.29 -8.97
C ILE A 183 -1.51 1.24 -9.79
N ALA A 184 -1.91 -0.04 -9.70
CA ALA A 184 -1.31 -1.12 -10.47
C ALA A 184 -1.40 -0.85 -11.98
N ILE A 185 -2.58 -0.47 -12.48
CA ILE A 185 -2.78 -0.12 -13.90
C ILE A 185 -1.85 1.02 -14.32
N LYS A 186 -1.79 2.12 -13.54
CA LYS A 186 -0.93 3.27 -13.85
C LYS A 186 0.56 2.89 -13.87
N LEU A 187 1.00 2.04 -12.94
CA LEU A 187 2.39 1.56 -12.90
C LEU A 187 2.72 0.66 -14.09
N LEU A 188 1.83 -0.30 -14.41
CA LEU A 188 2.00 -1.22 -15.53
C LEU A 188 1.99 -0.50 -16.87
N HIS A 189 1.10 0.48 -17.05
CA HIS A 189 1.06 1.36 -18.21
C HIS A 189 2.37 2.14 -18.35
N ALA A 190 2.88 2.73 -17.26
CA ALA A 190 4.15 3.43 -17.26
C ALA A 190 5.37 2.52 -17.51
N MET A 191 5.23 1.21 -17.28
CA MET A 191 6.23 0.19 -17.64
C MET A 191 6.10 -0.31 -19.08
N GLY A 192 5.04 0.09 -19.80
CA GLY A 192 4.78 -0.31 -21.19
C GLY A 192 4.19 -1.71 -21.35
N CYS A 193 3.64 -2.31 -20.28
CA CYS A 193 3.03 -3.64 -20.33
C CYS A 193 1.73 -3.64 -21.13
N GLU A 194 1.28 -4.81 -21.58
CA GLU A 194 -0.11 -5.02 -21.98
C GLU A 194 -0.95 -5.26 -20.72
N VAL A 195 -1.99 -4.44 -20.51
CA VAL A 195 -2.71 -4.40 -19.23
C VAL A 195 -4.18 -4.73 -19.41
N THR A 196 -4.65 -5.78 -18.73
CA THR A 196 -6.08 -6.12 -18.68
C THR A 196 -6.63 -5.88 -17.28
N ALA A 197 -7.67 -5.06 -17.19
CA ALA A 197 -8.36 -4.77 -15.94
C ALA A 197 -9.62 -5.64 -15.81
N PHE A 198 -9.73 -6.42 -14.75
CA PHE A 198 -10.95 -7.15 -14.40
C PHE A 198 -11.79 -6.32 -13.43
N SER A 199 -12.90 -5.79 -13.92
CA SER A 199 -13.82 -4.92 -13.16
C SER A 199 -15.20 -5.56 -13.04
N SER A 200 -15.80 -5.46 -11.87
CA SER A 200 -17.20 -5.84 -11.63
C SER A 200 -18.19 -4.73 -11.94
N ASN A 201 -17.70 -3.52 -12.22
CA ASN A 201 -18.51 -2.34 -12.49
C ASN A 201 -18.26 -1.83 -13.93
N PRO A 202 -19.19 -2.04 -14.86
CA PRO A 202 -19.08 -1.56 -16.24
C PRO A 202 -18.98 -0.04 -16.35
N SER A 203 -19.56 0.71 -15.40
CA SER A 203 -19.54 2.19 -15.48
C SER A 203 -18.15 2.80 -15.31
N LYS A 204 -17.17 2.03 -14.83
CA LYS A 204 -15.78 2.46 -14.68
C LYS A 204 -14.92 2.21 -15.94
N GLU A 205 -15.45 1.55 -16.97
CA GLU A 205 -14.64 1.10 -18.12
C GLU A 205 -13.82 2.23 -18.76
N GLN A 206 -14.46 3.34 -19.14
CA GLN A 206 -13.77 4.47 -19.80
C GLN A 206 -12.70 5.11 -18.90
N GLU A 207 -12.97 5.20 -17.60
CA GLU A 207 -12.02 5.71 -16.63
C GLU A 207 -10.81 4.77 -16.48
N VAL A 208 -11.05 3.46 -16.49
CA VAL A 208 -10.01 2.44 -16.38
C VAL A 208 -9.14 2.38 -17.64
N LEU A 209 -9.73 2.52 -18.82
CA LEU A 209 -9.00 2.68 -20.08
C LEU A 209 -8.14 3.95 -20.05
N ALA A 210 -8.69 5.08 -19.57
CA ALA A 210 -7.95 6.33 -19.43
C ALA A 210 -6.79 6.26 -18.42
N MET A 211 -6.80 5.30 -17.48
CA MET A 211 -5.66 5.03 -16.59
C MET A 211 -4.51 4.29 -17.28
N GLY A 212 -4.77 3.69 -18.45
CA GLY A 212 -3.77 2.96 -19.23
C GLY A 212 -4.03 1.46 -19.36
N ALA A 213 -5.22 0.96 -18.97
CA ALA A 213 -5.60 -0.41 -19.31
C ALA A 213 -5.78 -0.55 -20.83
N SER A 214 -5.23 -1.61 -21.41
CA SER A 214 -5.42 -1.99 -22.81
C SER A 214 -6.81 -2.59 -23.03
N ASN A 215 -7.27 -3.41 -22.08
CA ASN A 215 -8.57 -4.07 -22.11
C ASN A 215 -9.25 -3.97 -20.74
N VAL A 216 -10.59 -3.93 -20.75
CA VAL A 216 -11.41 -4.07 -19.55
C VAL A 216 -12.33 -5.28 -19.72
N VAL A 217 -12.32 -6.18 -18.75
CA VAL A 217 -13.08 -7.43 -18.78
C VAL A 217 -14.01 -7.45 -17.59
N ASN A 218 -15.27 -7.83 -17.83
CA ASN A 218 -16.24 -8.00 -16.76
C ASN A 218 -15.83 -9.20 -15.88
N SER A 219 -15.42 -8.93 -14.64
CA SER A 219 -14.96 -9.95 -13.71
C SER A 219 -16.07 -10.91 -13.23
N ARG A 220 -17.32 -10.63 -13.60
CA ARG A 220 -18.51 -11.43 -13.27
C ARG A 220 -19.04 -12.25 -14.45
N ASP A 221 -18.41 -12.16 -15.62
CA ASP A 221 -18.79 -12.92 -16.81
C ASP A 221 -17.84 -14.12 -16.98
N PRO A 222 -18.28 -15.35 -16.67
CA PRO A 222 -17.43 -16.54 -16.76
C PRO A 222 -16.92 -16.81 -18.18
N GLU A 223 -17.73 -16.54 -19.21
CA GLU A 223 -17.33 -16.81 -20.60
C GLU A 223 -16.26 -15.81 -21.06
N ALA A 224 -16.38 -14.54 -20.64
CA ALA A 224 -15.34 -13.54 -20.89
C ALA A 224 -14.00 -13.90 -20.22
N LEU A 225 -14.03 -14.45 -19.00
CA LEU A 225 -12.81 -14.92 -18.33
C LEU A 225 -12.21 -16.16 -19.03
N LYS A 226 -13.06 -17.10 -19.44
CA LYS A 226 -12.65 -18.34 -20.10
C LYS A 226 -12.01 -18.10 -21.46
N ALA A 227 -12.48 -17.07 -22.18
CA ALA A 227 -11.89 -16.64 -23.45
C ALA A 227 -10.42 -16.17 -23.33
N LEU A 228 -9.94 -15.90 -22.11
CA LEU A 228 -8.59 -15.42 -21.82
C LEU A 228 -7.61 -16.52 -21.39
N ALA A 229 -7.98 -17.80 -21.55
CA ALA A 229 -7.14 -18.93 -21.21
C ALA A 229 -5.71 -18.79 -21.80
N GLY A 230 -4.68 -18.94 -20.96
CA GLY A 230 -3.29 -18.91 -21.41
C GLY A 230 -2.71 -17.56 -21.84
N GLN A 231 -3.37 -16.43 -21.53
CA GLN A 231 -2.98 -15.11 -22.05
C GLN A 231 -2.10 -14.27 -21.11
N PHE A 232 -2.00 -14.58 -19.81
CA PHE A 232 -1.32 -13.70 -18.86
C PHE A 232 -0.04 -14.29 -18.28
N ASP A 233 1.01 -13.46 -18.22
CA ASP A 233 2.26 -13.81 -17.53
C ASP A 233 2.11 -13.58 -16.02
N LEU A 234 1.33 -12.57 -15.62
CA LEU A 234 1.00 -12.26 -14.23
C LEU A 234 -0.46 -11.82 -14.10
N ILE A 235 -1.16 -12.29 -13.06
CA ILE A 235 -2.43 -11.73 -12.62
C ILE A 235 -2.30 -11.29 -11.17
N ILE A 236 -2.57 -10.01 -10.89
CA ILE A 236 -2.54 -9.43 -9.55
C ILE A 236 -3.95 -9.33 -8.98
N ASN A 237 -4.24 -10.10 -7.94
CA ASN A 237 -5.48 -9.96 -7.18
C ASN A 237 -5.36 -8.86 -6.12
N THR A 238 -6.23 -7.84 -6.22
CA THR A 238 -6.31 -6.75 -5.23
C THR A 238 -7.60 -6.76 -4.41
N VAL A 239 -8.52 -7.69 -4.67
CA VAL A 239 -9.77 -7.80 -3.90
C VAL A 239 -9.56 -8.61 -2.62
N ASN A 240 -10.32 -8.27 -1.57
CA ASN A 240 -10.35 -8.99 -0.30
C ASN A 240 -11.54 -9.96 -0.17
N VAL A 241 -12.41 -10.04 -1.19
CA VAL A 241 -13.56 -10.95 -1.23
C VAL A 241 -13.21 -12.25 -1.95
N ASP A 242 -13.89 -13.34 -1.59
CA ASP A 242 -13.79 -14.62 -2.30
C ASP A 242 -14.44 -14.51 -3.69
N LEU A 243 -13.74 -14.99 -4.72
CA LEU A 243 -14.20 -15.06 -6.10
C LEU A 243 -14.08 -16.50 -6.62
N ASP A 244 -14.61 -16.77 -7.81
CA ASP A 244 -14.20 -17.97 -8.54
C ASP A 244 -12.80 -17.74 -9.13
N TRP A 245 -11.80 -18.34 -8.48
CA TRP A 245 -10.39 -18.14 -8.82
C TRP A 245 -9.94 -18.99 -10.01
N GLN A 246 -10.65 -20.10 -10.29
CA GLN A 246 -10.22 -21.09 -11.27
C GLN A 246 -10.04 -20.52 -12.69
N PRO A 247 -10.97 -19.70 -13.23
CA PRO A 247 -10.78 -19.07 -14.53
C PRO A 247 -9.54 -18.17 -14.60
N TYR A 248 -9.17 -17.51 -13.50
CA TYR A 248 -7.96 -16.68 -13.46
C TYR A 248 -6.69 -17.53 -13.46
N PHE A 249 -6.68 -18.67 -12.77
CA PHE A 249 -5.55 -19.62 -12.84
C PHE A 249 -5.38 -20.18 -14.26
N GLU A 250 -6.48 -20.48 -14.94
CA GLU A 250 -6.48 -20.98 -16.32
C GLU A 250 -6.13 -19.90 -17.34
N ALA A 251 -6.39 -18.63 -17.03
CA ALA A 251 -5.98 -17.47 -17.83
C ALA A 251 -4.46 -17.25 -17.85
N LEU A 252 -3.70 -17.87 -16.95
CA LEU A 252 -2.24 -17.82 -16.96
C LEU A 252 -1.65 -18.66 -18.10
N THR A 253 -0.66 -18.09 -18.81
CA THR A 253 0.21 -18.82 -19.73
C THR A 253 1.07 -19.85 -18.97
N TYR A 254 1.85 -20.66 -19.71
CA TYR A 254 2.86 -21.52 -19.10
C TYR A 254 3.88 -20.68 -18.31
N GLY A 255 4.27 -21.13 -17.11
CA GLY A 255 5.15 -20.38 -16.20
C GLY A 255 4.51 -19.14 -15.55
N GLY A 256 3.23 -18.85 -15.84
CA GLY A 256 2.54 -17.66 -15.34
C GLY A 256 2.28 -17.70 -13.83
N ASN A 257 2.13 -16.52 -13.24
CA ASN A 257 1.90 -16.37 -11.80
C ASN A 257 0.55 -15.69 -11.50
N PHE A 258 -0.22 -16.26 -10.56
CA PHE A 258 -1.29 -15.56 -9.88
C PHE A 258 -0.76 -15.04 -8.55
N HIS A 259 -0.76 -13.73 -8.36
CA HIS A 259 -0.22 -13.08 -7.17
C HIS A 259 -1.31 -12.32 -6.41
N THR A 260 -1.60 -12.72 -5.18
CA THR A 260 -2.57 -12.02 -4.34
C THR A 260 -1.91 -11.01 -3.42
N VAL A 261 -2.44 -9.79 -3.43
CA VAL A 261 -2.15 -8.75 -2.42
C VAL A 261 -3.40 -8.34 -1.64
N GLY A 262 -4.58 -8.74 -2.11
CA GLY A 262 -5.80 -8.66 -1.34
C GLY A 262 -5.83 -9.73 -0.23
N ALA A 263 -6.20 -9.31 0.98
CA ALA A 263 -6.32 -10.18 2.14
C ALA A 263 -7.65 -10.96 2.09
N VAL A 264 -7.73 -11.95 1.21
CA VAL A 264 -8.88 -12.87 1.14
C VAL A 264 -8.85 -13.80 2.35
N LEU A 265 -9.88 -13.76 3.19
CA LEU A 265 -9.93 -14.55 4.42
C LEU A 265 -10.12 -16.05 4.17
N LYS A 266 -10.84 -16.40 3.09
CA LYS A 266 -11.07 -17.78 2.70
C LYS A 266 -9.84 -18.34 1.95
N PRO A 267 -9.36 -19.54 2.29
CA PRO A 267 -8.27 -20.17 1.55
C PRO A 267 -8.61 -20.31 0.07
N LEU A 268 -7.62 -20.02 -0.79
CA LEU A 268 -7.77 -20.20 -2.23
C LEU A 268 -7.83 -21.72 -2.54
N PRO A 269 -8.89 -22.22 -3.21
CA PRO A 269 -8.95 -23.61 -3.65
C PRO A 269 -8.07 -23.78 -4.90
N VAL A 270 -6.90 -24.41 -4.74
CA VAL A 270 -5.89 -24.54 -5.81
C VAL A 270 -5.79 -25.98 -6.30
N PRO A 271 -6.32 -26.32 -7.49
CA PRO A 271 -6.15 -27.66 -8.03
C PRO A 271 -4.71 -27.91 -8.49
N ALA A 272 -4.09 -28.98 -7.99
CA ALA A 272 -2.70 -29.32 -8.34
C ALA A 272 -2.50 -29.49 -9.86
N PHE A 273 -3.47 -30.09 -10.57
CA PHE A 273 -3.39 -30.26 -12.02
C PHE A 273 -3.41 -28.92 -12.78
N THR A 274 -4.06 -27.88 -12.25
CA THR A 274 -4.03 -26.54 -12.86
C THR A 274 -2.63 -25.94 -12.79
N LEU A 275 -1.89 -26.18 -11.70
CA LEU A 275 -0.49 -25.79 -11.56
C LEU A 275 0.41 -26.61 -12.48
N ILE A 276 0.32 -27.94 -12.38
CA ILE A 276 1.17 -28.90 -13.10
C ILE A 276 1.04 -28.75 -14.62
N ALA A 277 -0.18 -28.55 -15.14
CA ALA A 277 -0.41 -28.53 -16.58
C ALA A 277 0.22 -27.33 -17.31
N GLY A 278 0.64 -26.29 -16.60
CA GLY A 278 1.24 -25.09 -17.19
C GLY A 278 2.43 -24.55 -16.40
N ASP A 279 3.06 -25.33 -15.53
CA ASP A 279 4.14 -24.87 -14.64
C ASP A 279 3.81 -23.54 -13.91
N ARG A 280 2.55 -23.39 -13.52
CA ARG A 280 2.02 -22.14 -12.95
C ARG A 280 2.34 -22.04 -11.48
N SER A 281 2.32 -20.81 -10.98
CA SER A 281 2.58 -20.50 -9.57
C SER A 281 1.48 -19.63 -8.96
N ILE A 282 1.27 -19.79 -7.66
CA ILE A 282 0.44 -18.90 -6.85
C ILE A 282 1.31 -18.29 -5.75
N SER A 283 1.23 -16.98 -5.57
CA SER A 283 2.10 -16.22 -4.68
C SER A 283 1.32 -15.13 -3.94
N GLY A 284 1.93 -14.57 -2.90
CA GLY A 284 1.39 -13.41 -2.21
C GLY A 284 2.48 -12.56 -1.59
N SER A 285 2.15 -11.31 -1.31
CA SER A 285 3.04 -10.37 -0.62
C SER A 285 2.27 -9.27 0.08
N ALA A 286 2.83 -8.73 1.16
CA ALA A 286 2.35 -7.49 1.78
C ALA A 286 3.02 -6.25 1.12
N THR A 287 3.52 -5.31 1.92
CA THR A 287 4.33 -4.17 1.46
C THR A 287 5.78 -4.59 1.11
N GLY A 288 6.67 -3.62 0.92
CA GLY A 288 8.05 -3.82 0.47
C GLY A 288 9.12 -3.29 1.42
N THR A 289 10.38 -3.47 1.03
CA THR A 289 11.56 -3.03 1.78
C THR A 289 11.79 -1.51 1.62
N PRO A 290 12.62 -0.88 2.49
CA PRO A 290 13.01 0.51 2.31
C PRO A 290 13.62 0.81 0.93
N TYR A 291 14.38 -0.12 0.37
CA TYR A 291 14.99 0.05 -0.94
C TYR A 291 13.94 0.05 -2.07
N GLU A 292 13.01 -0.90 -2.02
CA GLU A 292 11.92 -1.00 -2.99
C GLU A 292 11.01 0.22 -2.94
N LEU A 293 10.70 0.73 -1.73
CA LEU A 293 9.98 1.98 -1.51
C LEU A 293 10.71 3.16 -2.18
N ARG A 294 12.01 3.33 -1.92
CA ARG A 294 12.82 4.39 -2.56
C ARG A 294 12.81 4.27 -4.09
N LYS A 295 12.89 3.05 -4.62
CA LYS A 295 12.84 2.79 -6.08
C LYS A 295 11.48 3.15 -6.66
N LEU A 296 10.40 2.76 -5.99
CA LEU A 296 9.03 3.12 -6.38
C LEU A 296 8.85 4.64 -6.40
N MET A 297 9.20 5.35 -5.33
CA MET A 297 9.00 6.80 -5.28
C MET A 297 9.75 7.52 -6.41
N LYS A 298 10.99 7.10 -6.70
CA LYS A 298 11.76 7.61 -7.85
C LYS A 298 11.12 7.28 -9.20
N PHE A 299 10.63 6.05 -9.38
CA PHE A 299 9.94 5.65 -10.60
C PHE A 299 8.66 6.46 -10.79
N ALA A 300 7.82 6.58 -9.76
CA ALA A 300 6.59 7.34 -9.78
C ALA A 300 6.83 8.82 -10.10
N GLY A 301 7.82 9.45 -9.45
CA GLY A 301 8.20 10.83 -9.72
C GLY A 301 8.69 11.06 -11.16
N ARG A 302 9.47 10.13 -11.71
CA ARG A 302 9.97 10.23 -13.11
C ARG A 302 8.86 9.98 -14.14
N SER A 303 8.05 8.96 -13.91
CA SER A 303 7.00 8.50 -14.83
C SER A 303 5.68 9.25 -14.65
N LYS A 304 5.62 10.20 -13.70
CA LYS A 304 4.42 10.96 -13.31
C LYS A 304 3.24 10.05 -12.92
N VAL A 305 3.54 8.92 -12.30
CA VAL A 305 2.51 8.04 -11.74
C VAL A 305 2.08 8.61 -10.40
N ALA A 306 0.86 9.13 -10.36
CA ALA A 306 0.20 9.59 -9.14
C ALA A 306 -1.13 8.83 -8.94
N PRO A 307 -1.43 8.38 -7.71
CA PRO A 307 -2.76 7.90 -7.34
C PRO A 307 -3.82 8.98 -7.59
N THR A 308 -5.02 8.58 -7.96
CA THR A 308 -6.17 9.50 -8.00
C THR A 308 -6.71 9.65 -6.59
N THR A 309 -6.64 10.87 -6.04
CA THR A 309 -6.92 11.14 -4.62
C THR A 309 -8.08 12.10 -4.40
N GLU A 310 -8.80 11.88 -3.30
CA GLU A 310 -9.78 12.81 -2.73
C GLU A 310 -9.22 13.37 -1.42
N LEU A 311 -9.21 14.69 -1.28
CA LEU A 311 -8.57 15.37 -0.15
C LEU A 311 -9.61 15.76 0.90
N PHE A 312 -9.33 15.44 2.16
CA PHE A 312 -10.06 15.89 3.34
C PHE A 312 -9.10 16.60 4.28
N ALA A 313 -9.59 17.54 5.10
CA ALA A 313 -8.81 18.06 6.22
C ALA A 313 -8.68 16.97 7.31
N MET A 314 -7.58 16.94 8.06
CA MET A 314 -7.41 15.95 9.13
C MET A 314 -8.40 16.17 10.28
N SER A 315 -8.86 17.41 10.48
CA SER A 315 -10.00 17.72 11.35
C SER A 315 -11.32 17.05 10.96
N GLN A 316 -11.47 16.59 9.71
CA GLN A 316 -12.64 15.88 9.19
C GLN A 316 -12.42 14.36 9.09
N ILE A 317 -11.50 13.80 9.88
CA ILE A 317 -11.06 12.41 9.73
C ILE A 317 -12.20 11.37 9.83
N ASN A 318 -13.21 11.57 10.68
CA ASN A 318 -14.33 10.62 10.79
C ASN A 318 -15.20 10.64 9.52
N GLU A 319 -15.42 11.81 8.90
CA GLU A 319 -16.11 11.93 7.61
C GLU A 319 -15.33 11.20 6.51
N ALA A 320 -14.00 11.39 6.49
CA ALA A 320 -13.10 10.75 5.55
C ALA A 320 -13.08 9.21 5.71
N ILE A 321 -13.05 8.72 6.95
CA ILE A 321 -13.15 7.29 7.27
C ILE A 321 -14.48 6.72 6.79
N GLN A 322 -15.60 7.39 7.07
CA GLN A 322 -16.91 6.94 6.62
C GLN A 322 -17.01 6.91 5.10
N HIS A 323 -16.43 7.89 4.40
CA HIS A 323 -16.36 7.90 2.93
C HIS A 323 -15.64 6.67 2.36
N VAL A 324 -14.56 6.21 3.02
CA VAL A 324 -13.87 4.97 2.65
C VAL A 324 -14.74 3.75 2.98
N ARG A 325 -15.34 3.68 4.17
CA ARG A 325 -16.23 2.57 4.60
C ARG A 325 -17.42 2.38 3.66
N ASP A 326 -18.00 3.47 3.18
CA ASP A 326 -19.12 3.49 2.24
C ASP A 326 -18.72 3.06 0.81
N GLY A 327 -17.43 2.78 0.57
CA GLY A 327 -16.91 2.42 -0.76
C GLY A 327 -16.94 3.57 -1.77
N LYS A 328 -17.03 4.83 -1.30
CA LYS A 328 -17.15 6.02 -2.15
C LYS A 328 -15.80 6.52 -2.66
N ALA A 329 -14.69 6.04 -2.11
CA ALA A 329 -13.35 6.46 -2.51
C ALA A 329 -13.10 6.23 -4.03
N ARG A 330 -12.66 7.28 -4.73
CA ARG A 330 -12.30 7.30 -6.15
C ARG A 330 -10.93 7.96 -6.36
N TYR A 331 -9.83 7.33 -5.98
CA TYR A 331 -9.73 5.94 -5.49
C TYR A 331 -9.05 5.84 -4.12
N ARG A 332 -8.46 6.93 -3.63
CA ARG A 332 -7.73 7.01 -2.37
C ARG A 332 -8.11 8.29 -1.64
N VAL A 333 -8.45 8.18 -0.37
CA VAL A 333 -8.63 9.35 0.48
C VAL A 333 -7.28 9.76 1.07
N VAL A 334 -7.00 11.05 1.08
CA VAL A 334 -5.83 11.64 1.72
C VAL A 334 -6.28 12.74 2.67
N LEU A 335 -5.76 12.70 3.90
CA LEU A 335 -5.93 13.72 4.90
C LEU A 335 -4.80 14.75 4.75
N LYS A 336 -5.13 16.03 4.72
CA LYS A 336 -4.18 17.13 4.85
C LYS A 336 -4.12 17.55 6.32
N ALA A 337 -2.94 17.56 6.91
CA ALA A 337 -2.77 17.98 8.30
C ALA A 337 -3.13 19.47 8.49
N ASP A 338 -3.91 19.77 9.54
CA ASP A 338 -4.44 21.10 9.86
C ASP A 338 -4.53 21.37 11.38
N PHE A 339 -3.64 20.74 12.17
CA PHE A 339 -3.48 20.96 13.61
C PHE A 339 -2.96 22.36 13.97
#